data_AF-A0A148N7W4-F1
#
_entry.id   AF-A0A148N7W4-F1
#
_cell.length_a   1.000
_cell.length_b   1.000
_cell.length_c   1.000
_cell.angle_alpha   90.00
_cell.angle_beta   90.00
_cell.angle_gamma   90.00
#
_symmetry.space_group_name_H-M   'P 1'
#
loop_
_entity.id
_entity.type
_entity.pdbx_description
1 polymer ?
#
loop_
_entity_poly.entity_id
_entity_poly.type
_entity_poly.pdbx_seq_one_letter_code
_entity_poly.pdbx_strand_id
1 'polypeptide(L)'
;MTIPIKYNAAQAIHEGDAPLIIIGPNGSGKTRFGLQLAQWNDAETIAALRNIAIPQNIPMQSLTQAEQELTSHKQRHRQQPWNISSEINNLFAKLMAEDAASAIDFRDNYSEGAEPEITKLMQLQQSWERLFPGRRIVFKGYTPKVTSEYVAGEKEYAAQSMSDGERVALYLAGRVLDAKPGVIVVDEPEVHFHSRLAMQFWDELERLRPDCRFVYITHDLPFAQSRQASGYLIVKPGSDPQITPVDQGVPPDVAKEILAAASFSIYADTVVFCEGTESSVDQRVYRAYYNDRSIAVVPVGSCRDVIKCTEAFSDSGIVQGMKAIGIVDRDYWPDAFLDSLPEAVHVLPVHEIESLLCHRGIFFAVSEHLGNQEEVSKELYREFLNEAAAQFTGNLKNKQVSERFKNRCADQFNRALNALRVQESDAATRQNHEEELNPSKWATPPQDIMDAEMTIVDLAVSSPDEHLIRILPGKVYWSLLIRKLGLSRDAYIGLIVDALVANDSSPLSSLRGKLREVMDEFMPACQQGASADPPSAGG
;
A
#
# COMPACT_ATOMS: atom_id res chain seq x y z
N MET A 1 27.67 -6.40 11.92
CA MET A 1 29.01 -6.32 11.29
C MET A 1 28.82 -5.27 10.23
N THR A 2 29.60 -4.19 10.25
CA THR A 2 29.42 -3.09 9.29
C THR A 2 29.81 -3.53 7.87
N ILE A 3 28.89 -3.34 6.92
CA ILE A 3 29.10 -3.66 5.50
C ILE A 3 29.24 -2.33 4.75
N PRO A 4 30.46 -1.82 4.53
CA PRO A 4 30.69 -0.53 3.88
C PRO A 4 30.23 -0.56 2.42
N ILE A 5 29.63 0.54 1.95
CA ILE A 5 29.22 0.70 0.54
C ILE A 5 30.07 1.78 -0.12
N LYS A 6 30.79 1.42 -1.18
CA LYS A 6 31.45 2.36 -2.09
C LYS A 6 30.42 2.98 -3.03
N TYR A 7 30.29 4.31 -3.05
CA TYR A 7 29.18 4.98 -3.74
C TYR A 7 29.59 6.01 -4.80
N ASN A 8 30.87 6.18 -5.12
CA ASN A 8 31.29 7.03 -6.23
C ASN A 8 32.58 6.53 -6.90
N ALA A 9 32.99 7.18 -7.99
CA ALA A 9 34.21 6.82 -8.73
C ALA A 9 35.50 6.98 -7.90
N ALA A 10 35.49 7.90 -6.91
CA ALA A 10 36.57 8.07 -5.96
C ALA A 10 36.58 6.99 -4.86
N GLN A 11 35.65 6.04 -4.89
CA GLN A 11 35.45 4.98 -3.90
C GLN A 11 35.22 5.51 -2.48
N ALA A 12 34.54 6.66 -2.35
CA ALA A 12 34.04 7.12 -1.06
C ALA A 12 33.13 6.06 -0.43
N ILE A 13 33.22 5.92 0.89
CA ILE A 13 32.59 4.84 1.65
C ILE A 13 31.46 5.41 2.50
N HIS A 14 30.32 4.74 2.47
CA HIS A 14 29.23 4.92 3.42
C HIS A 14 29.18 3.74 4.39
N GLU A 15 29.47 3.99 5.65
CA GLU A 15 29.46 2.98 6.71
C GLU A 15 28.03 2.66 7.17
N GLY A 16 27.85 1.48 7.78
CA GLY A 16 26.58 1.07 8.40
C GLY A 16 26.10 -0.33 8.00
N ASP A 17 24.99 -0.73 8.62
CA ASP A 17 24.39 -2.07 8.49
C ASP A 17 22.97 -1.98 7.90
N ALA A 18 22.35 -0.81 7.99
CA ALA A 18 21.02 -0.51 7.45
C ALA A 18 21.04 -0.26 5.93
N PRO A 19 19.91 -0.45 5.21
CA PRO A 19 19.82 -0.23 3.78
C PRO A 19 20.28 1.17 3.34
N LEU A 20 20.73 1.30 2.10
CA LEU A 20 20.98 2.58 1.44
C LEU A 20 20.00 2.73 0.28
N ILE A 21 19.38 3.91 0.11
CA ILE A 21 18.35 4.07 -0.93
C ILE A 21 18.84 5.06 -1.98
N ILE A 22 18.90 4.60 -3.22
CA ILE A 22 19.16 5.40 -4.40
C ILE A 22 17.86 6.04 -4.86
N ILE A 23 17.82 7.37 -4.81
CA ILE A 23 16.66 8.19 -5.15
C ILE A 23 17.04 9.20 -6.23
N GLY A 24 16.09 9.51 -7.10
CA GLY A 24 16.26 10.54 -8.12
C GLY A 24 15.16 10.51 -9.19
N PRO A 25 15.07 11.53 -10.05
CA PRO A 25 14.02 11.66 -11.05
C PRO A 25 13.99 10.51 -12.07
N ASN A 26 12.88 10.36 -12.81
CA ASN A 26 12.87 9.41 -13.94
C ASN A 26 13.86 9.86 -15.02
N GLY A 27 14.60 8.89 -15.56
CA GLY A 27 15.65 9.17 -16.53
C GLY A 27 16.96 9.74 -15.96
N SER A 28 17.10 9.90 -14.64
CA SER A 28 18.34 10.41 -14.02
C SER A 28 19.53 9.44 -14.11
N GLY A 29 19.29 8.20 -14.54
CA GLY A 29 20.31 7.16 -14.67
C GLY A 29 20.49 6.28 -13.43
N LYS A 30 19.52 6.25 -12.50
CA LYS A 30 19.58 5.46 -11.25
C LYS A 30 19.98 4.00 -11.47
N THR A 31 19.31 3.28 -12.37
CA THR A 31 19.63 1.88 -12.72
C THR A 31 21.07 1.74 -13.21
N ARG A 32 21.51 2.63 -14.12
CA ARG A 32 22.90 2.63 -14.63
C ARG A 32 23.90 2.86 -13.50
N PHE A 33 23.59 3.79 -12.61
CA PHE A 33 24.43 4.10 -11.46
C PHE A 33 24.46 2.95 -10.45
N GLY A 34 23.32 2.32 -10.15
CA GLY A 34 23.23 1.14 -9.29
C GLY A 34 24.06 -0.03 -9.82
N LEU A 35 24.13 -0.22 -11.15
CA LEU A 35 25.02 -1.20 -11.75
C LEU A 35 26.51 -0.86 -11.57
N GLN A 36 26.89 0.42 -11.61
CA GLN A 36 28.27 0.85 -11.32
C GLN A 36 28.61 0.64 -9.83
N LEU A 37 27.69 1.00 -8.94
CA LEU A 37 27.82 0.75 -7.51
C LEU A 37 27.97 -0.75 -7.24
N ALA A 38 27.18 -1.59 -7.90
CA ALA A 38 27.30 -3.03 -7.78
C ALA A 38 28.69 -3.54 -8.17
N GLN A 39 29.28 -3.00 -9.24
CA GLN A 39 30.64 -3.36 -9.66
C GLN A 39 31.70 -2.95 -8.64
N TRP A 40 31.57 -1.77 -8.02
CA TRP A 40 32.53 -1.31 -7.01
C TRP A 40 32.53 -2.15 -5.73
N ASN A 41 31.40 -2.81 -5.45
CA ASN A 41 31.17 -3.56 -4.21
C ASN A 41 31.10 -5.09 -4.40
N ASP A 42 31.36 -5.60 -5.62
CA ASP A 42 31.10 -7.00 -6.00
C ASP A 42 29.70 -7.48 -5.57
N ALA A 43 28.71 -6.61 -5.74
CA ALA A 43 27.37 -6.80 -5.22
C ALA A 43 26.56 -7.77 -6.08
N GLU A 44 25.63 -8.46 -5.44
CA GLU A 44 24.57 -9.18 -6.14
C GLU A 44 23.55 -8.17 -6.67
N THR A 45 23.13 -8.31 -7.93
CA THR A 45 22.14 -7.41 -8.54
C THR A 45 20.84 -8.13 -8.82
N ILE A 46 19.74 -7.54 -8.39
CA ILE A 46 18.37 -7.97 -8.65
C ILE A 46 17.72 -6.86 -9.49
N ALA A 47 17.48 -7.15 -10.77
CA ALA A 47 16.86 -6.19 -11.68
C ALA A 47 15.33 -6.16 -11.53
N ALA A 48 14.69 -5.13 -12.07
CA ALA A 48 13.25 -5.12 -12.28
C ALA A 48 12.87 -6.21 -13.28
N LEU A 49 12.12 -7.22 -12.85
CA LEU A 49 11.79 -8.38 -13.67
C LEU A 49 10.51 -8.13 -14.46
N ARG A 50 10.25 -8.89 -15.52
CA ARG A 50 8.91 -8.94 -16.13
C ARG A 50 8.64 -10.37 -16.53
N ASN A 51 7.48 -10.89 -16.14
CA ASN A 51 6.94 -12.19 -16.56
C ASN A 51 7.85 -13.39 -16.20
N ILE A 52 7.74 -13.86 -14.95
CA ILE A 52 8.52 -14.99 -14.41
C ILE A 52 7.72 -16.28 -14.54
N ALA A 53 8.32 -17.30 -15.16
CA ALA A 53 7.77 -18.64 -15.22
C ALA A 53 8.53 -19.57 -14.27
N ILE A 54 7.82 -20.14 -13.29
CA ILE A 54 8.35 -21.19 -12.41
C ILE A 54 8.38 -22.51 -13.19
N PRO A 55 9.41 -23.36 -13.07
CA PRO A 55 9.43 -24.67 -13.73
C PRO A 55 8.34 -25.62 -13.19
N GLN A 56 7.84 -26.53 -14.03
CA GLN A 56 7.04 -27.66 -13.56
C GLN A 56 7.90 -28.62 -12.76
N ASN A 57 9.06 -28.96 -13.30
CA ASN A 57 10.00 -29.90 -12.71
C ASN A 57 11.37 -29.26 -12.66
N ILE A 58 11.98 -29.32 -11.48
CA ILE A 58 13.35 -28.88 -11.24
C ILE A 58 14.27 -30.06 -11.57
N PRO A 59 15.34 -29.86 -12.36
CA PRO A 59 16.26 -30.94 -12.65
C PRO A 59 16.97 -31.39 -11.38
N MET A 60 17.09 -32.71 -11.19
CA MET A 60 17.88 -33.28 -10.12
C MET A 60 19.36 -33.23 -10.52
N GLN A 61 20.17 -32.55 -9.72
CA GLN A 61 21.60 -32.31 -9.98
C GLN A 61 22.39 -32.44 -8.68
N SER A 62 23.69 -32.72 -8.78
CA SER A 62 24.57 -32.57 -7.62
C SER A 62 24.77 -31.09 -7.29
N LEU A 63 25.09 -30.77 -6.03
CA LEU A 63 25.32 -29.39 -5.60
C LEU A 63 26.37 -28.68 -6.48
N THR A 64 27.49 -29.36 -6.75
CA THR A 64 28.57 -28.81 -7.59
C THR A 64 28.12 -28.52 -9.03
N GLN A 65 27.27 -29.37 -9.62
CA GLN A 65 26.73 -29.15 -10.97
C GLN A 65 25.79 -27.95 -10.98
N ALA A 66 24.85 -27.91 -10.04
CA ALA A 66 23.88 -26.83 -9.93
C ALA A 66 24.56 -25.46 -9.69
N GLU A 67 25.61 -25.43 -8.86
CA GLU A 67 26.42 -24.23 -8.62
C GLU A 67 27.14 -23.72 -9.88
N GLN A 68 27.76 -24.63 -10.65
CA GLN A 68 28.46 -24.29 -11.89
C GLN A 68 27.49 -23.76 -12.95
N GLU A 69 26.32 -24.39 -13.09
CA GLU A 69 25.29 -23.97 -14.04
C GLU A 69 24.68 -22.61 -13.68
N LEU A 70 24.34 -22.40 -12.40
CA LEU A 70 23.81 -21.11 -11.93
C LEU A 70 24.84 -20.00 -12.12
N THR A 71 26.10 -20.21 -11.75
CA THR A 71 27.17 -19.22 -11.91
C THR A 71 27.38 -18.85 -13.37
N SER A 72 27.41 -19.85 -14.25
CA SER A 72 27.56 -19.65 -15.70
C SER A 72 26.38 -18.86 -16.30
N HIS A 73 25.17 -19.09 -15.80
CA HIS A 73 23.98 -18.35 -16.22
C HIS A 73 23.96 -16.92 -15.68
N LYS A 74 24.31 -16.68 -14.41
CA LYS A 74 24.45 -15.33 -13.84
C LYS A 74 25.45 -14.48 -14.63
N GLN A 75 26.59 -15.06 -15.03
CA GLN A 75 27.58 -14.37 -15.87
C GLN A 75 27.05 -14.01 -17.26
N ARG A 76 26.29 -14.92 -17.90
CA ARG A 76 25.62 -14.65 -19.18
C ARG A 76 24.52 -13.59 -19.04
N HIS A 77 23.76 -13.60 -17.94
CA HIS A 77 22.73 -12.61 -17.65
C HIS A 77 23.30 -11.20 -17.50
N ARG A 78 24.48 -11.06 -16.86
CA ARG A 78 25.23 -9.78 -16.82
C ARG A 78 25.55 -9.22 -18.22
N GLN A 79 25.63 -10.07 -19.24
CA GLN A 79 25.91 -9.68 -20.63
C GLN A 79 24.64 -9.57 -21.49
N GLN A 80 23.56 -10.29 -21.14
CA GLN A 80 22.29 -10.35 -21.88
C GLN A 80 21.08 -10.45 -20.92
N PRO A 81 20.47 -9.33 -20.49
CA PRO A 81 19.43 -9.28 -19.45
C PRO A 81 18.06 -9.89 -19.81
N TRP A 82 17.86 -10.36 -21.04
CA TRP A 82 16.55 -10.73 -21.57
C TRP A 82 16.20 -12.23 -21.45
N ASN A 83 17.06 -13.07 -20.85
CA ASN A 83 16.90 -14.53 -20.80
C ASN A 83 16.83 -15.09 -19.36
N ILE A 84 15.75 -14.75 -18.63
CA ILE A 84 15.57 -15.00 -17.19
C ILE A 84 15.14 -16.45 -16.88
N SER A 85 14.46 -17.15 -17.80
CA SER A 85 13.81 -18.44 -17.52
C SER A 85 14.78 -19.56 -17.12
N SER A 86 15.98 -19.57 -17.72
CA SER A 86 17.01 -20.57 -17.42
C SER A 86 17.67 -20.38 -16.05
N GLU A 87 17.73 -19.15 -15.54
CA GLU A 87 18.32 -18.84 -14.24
C GLU A 87 17.42 -19.32 -13.09
N ILE A 88 16.10 -19.14 -13.22
CA ILE A 88 15.10 -19.57 -12.24
C ILE A 88 15.24 -21.08 -11.97
N ASN A 89 15.35 -21.88 -13.04
CA ASN A 89 15.46 -23.33 -12.92
C ASN A 89 16.72 -23.74 -12.17
N ASN A 90 17.86 -23.15 -12.51
CA ASN A 90 19.16 -23.49 -11.91
C ASN A 90 19.25 -23.00 -10.45
N LEU A 91 18.60 -21.88 -10.13
CA LEU A 91 18.48 -21.40 -8.76
C LEU A 91 17.75 -22.42 -7.88
N PHE A 92 16.55 -22.83 -8.29
CA PHE A 92 15.80 -23.81 -7.49
C PHE A 92 16.47 -25.19 -7.50
N ALA A 93 17.13 -25.60 -8.60
CA ALA A 93 17.93 -26.81 -8.64
C ALA A 93 19.06 -26.78 -7.60
N LYS A 94 19.76 -25.64 -7.48
CA LYS A 94 20.80 -25.46 -6.47
C LYS A 94 20.23 -25.51 -5.06
N LEU A 95 19.14 -24.78 -4.77
CA LEU A 95 18.51 -24.79 -3.45
C LEU A 95 18.04 -26.19 -3.05
N MET A 96 17.49 -26.96 -4.00
CA MET A 96 17.10 -28.35 -3.77
C MET A 96 18.30 -29.29 -3.59
N ALA A 97 19.39 -29.08 -4.33
CA ALA A 97 20.61 -29.87 -4.18
C ALA A 97 21.31 -29.61 -2.83
N GLU A 98 21.30 -28.36 -2.36
CA GLU A 98 21.77 -27.96 -1.03
C GLU A 98 20.93 -28.62 0.07
N ASP A 99 19.61 -28.59 -0.08
CA ASP A 99 18.67 -29.23 0.85
C ASP A 99 18.86 -30.76 0.91
N ALA A 100 19.00 -31.40 -0.25
CA ALA A 100 19.25 -32.84 -0.35
C ALA A 100 20.61 -33.24 0.25
N ALA A 101 21.66 -32.45 0.03
CA ALA A 101 22.99 -32.70 0.60
C ALA A 101 22.94 -32.60 2.14
N SER A 102 22.34 -31.53 2.67
CA SER A 102 22.16 -31.36 4.12
C SER A 102 21.35 -32.49 4.75
N ALA A 103 20.28 -32.95 4.08
CA ALA A 103 19.48 -34.08 4.55
C ALA A 103 20.26 -35.42 4.55
N ILE A 104 21.15 -35.64 3.56
CA ILE A 104 22.04 -36.80 3.51
C ILE A 104 23.06 -36.74 4.65
N ASP A 105 23.71 -35.59 4.84
CA ASP A 105 24.71 -35.39 5.89
C ASP A 105 24.10 -35.58 7.29
N PHE A 106 22.89 -35.06 7.51
CA PHE A 106 22.16 -35.28 8.76
C PHE A 106 21.87 -36.77 8.98
N ARG A 107 21.39 -37.48 7.96
CA ARG A 107 21.08 -38.92 8.07
C ARG A 107 22.33 -39.73 8.39
N ASP A 108 23.45 -39.40 7.76
CA ASP A 108 24.71 -40.14 7.90
C ASP A 108 25.34 -39.90 9.28
N ASN A 109 25.05 -38.77 9.94
CA ASN A 109 25.57 -38.40 11.27
C ASN A 109 24.52 -38.41 12.41
N TYR A 110 23.29 -38.86 12.16
CA TYR A 110 22.16 -38.75 13.12
C TYR A 110 22.45 -39.43 14.47
N SER A 111 23.17 -40.56 14.47
CA SER A 111 23.55 -41.28 15.69
C SER A 111 24.51 -40.51 16.60
N GLU A 112 25.14 -39.44 16.10
CA GLU A 112 26.06 -38.59 16.85
C GLU A 112 25.36 -37.41 17.53
N GLY A 113 24.02 -37.36 17.49
CA GLY A 113 23.24 -36.26 18.05
C GLY A 113 23.29 -34.99 17.19
N ALA A 114 23.58 -35.15 15.89
CA ALA A 114 23.47 -34.06 14.92
C ALA A 114 22.01 -33.57 14.86
N GLU A 115 21.83 -32.25 14.77
CA GLU A 115 20.54 -31.61 14.52
C GLU A 115 20.43 -31.25 13.04
N PRO A 116 19.22 -31.27 12.43
CA PRO A 116 19.06 -30.90 11.04
C PRO A 116 19.36 -29.42 10.84
N GLU A 117 20.19 -29.09 9.87
CA GLU A 117 20.47 -27.70 9.51
C GLU A 117 19.24 -27.07 8.83
N ILE A 118 18.97 -25.80 9.13
CA ILE A 118 17.92 -25.06 8.44
C ILE A 118 18.50 -24.56 7.11
N THR A 119 18.13 -25.22 6.03
CA THR A 119 18.61 -24.93 4.68
C THR A 119 17.95 -23.65 4.12
N LYS A 120 18.54 -23.06 3.09
CA LYS A 120 17.95 -21.91 2.38
C LYS A 120 16.57 -22.23 1.80
N LEU A 121 16.36 -23.48 1.35
CA LEU A 121 15.05 -23.90 0.84
C LEU A 121 13.99 -23.91 1.95
N MET A 122 14.35 -24.36 3.15
CA MET A 122 13.47 -24.30 4.33
C MET A 122 13.17 -22.85 4.75
N GLN A 123 14.18 -21.98 4.76
CA GLN A 123 14.00 -20.55 5.04
C GLN A 123 13.06 -19.89 4.02
N LEU A 124 13.21 -20.22 2.73
CA LEU A 124 12.33 -19.75 1.67
C LEU A 124 10.87 -20.17 1.91
N GLN A 125 10.62 -21.44 2.23
CA GLN A 125 9.28 -21.95 2.51
C GLN A 125 8.66 -21.25 3.72
N GLN A 126 9.41 -21.08 4.81
CA GLN A 126 8.94 -20.38 6.01
C GLN A 126 8.64 -18.90 5.75
N SER A 127 9.53 -18.22 5.01
CA SER A 127 9.34 -16.83 4.60
C SER A 127 8.08 -16.66 3.75
N TRP A 128 7.89 -17.58 2.79
CA TRP A 128 6.70 -17.61 1.95
C TRP A 128 5.40 -17.73 2.75
N GLU A 129 5.33 -18.67 3.69
CA GLU A 129 4.15 -18.88 4.55
C GLU A 129 3.83 -17.64 5.40
N ARG A 130 4.85 -16.89 5.85
CA ARG A 130 4.67 -15.62 6.57
C ARG A 130 4.12 -14.51 5.67
N LEU A 131 4.64 -14.41 4.44
CA LEU A 131 4.26 -13.36 3.49
C LEU A 131 2.89 -13.62 2.83
N PHE A 132 2.50 -14.88 2.70
CA PHE A 132 1.22 -15.29 2.11
C PHE A 132 0.46 -16.21 3.09
N PRO A 133 -0.16 -15.66 4.16
CA PRO A 133 -0.91 -16.45 5.14
C PRO A 133 -1.94 -17.36 4.47
N GLY A 134 -2.17 -18.54 5.06
CA GLY A 134 -3.12 -19.54 4.54
C GLY A 134 -2.67 -20.23 3.24
N ARG A 135 -1.43 -19.99 2.78
CA ARG A 135 -0.79 -20.71 1.68
C ARG A 135 0.53 -21.31 2.14
N ARG A 136 0.85 -22.48 1.61
CA ARG A 136 2.10 -23.20 1.88
C ARG A 136 2.71 -23.72 0.60
N ILE A 137 4.02 -23.55 0.43
CA ILE A 137 4.76 -24.05 -0.73
C ILE A 137 5.66 -25.22 -0.33
N VAL A 138 5.65 -26.28 -1.14
CA VAL A 138 6.43 -27.50 -0.92
C VAL A 138 7.07 -27.97 -2.23
N PHE A 139 8.28 -28.50 -2.15
CA PHE A 139 9.05 -28.99 -3.31
C PHE A 139 9.06 -30.52 -3.34
N LYS A 140 7.87 -31.13 -3.43
CA LYS A 140 7.71 -32.59 -3.39
C LYS A 140 8.20 -33.22 -4.70
N GLY A 141 9.17 -34.13 -4.63
CA GLY A 141 9.65 -34.87 -5.80
C GLY A 141 10.23 -33.97 -6.90
N TYR A 142 10.88 -32.86 -6.52
CA TYR A 142 11.41 -31.85 -7.45
C TYR A 142 10.34 -31.09 -8.24
N THR A 143 9.09 -31.15 -7.80
CA THR A 143 7.97 -30.37 -8.34
C THR A 143 7.51 -29.35 -7.30
N PRO A 144 7.61 -28.04 -7.58
CA PRO A 144 7.07 -27.02 -6.70
C PRO A 144 5.53 -27.04 -6.71
N LYS A 145 4.93 -27.18 -5.53
CA LYS A 145 3.48 -27.24 -5.34
C LYS A 145 3.04 -26.31 -4.22
N VAL A 146 1.83 -25.79 -4.33
CA VAL A 146 1.22 -24.88 -3.36
C VAL A 146 -0.06 -25.48 -2.82
N THR A 147 -0.26 -25.43 -1.51
CA THR A 147 -1.51 -25.75 -0.84
C THR A 147 -2.16 -24.47 -0.31
N SER A 148 -3.47 -24.32 -0.47
CA SER A 148 -4.22 -23.11 -0.06
C SER A 148 -5.46 -23.47 0.79
N GLU A 149 -5.60 -22.81 1.94
CA GLU A 149 -6.67 -23.03 2.93
C GLU A 149 -7.95 -22.26 2.63
N TYR A 150 -7.88 -21.16 1.86
CA TYR A 150 -9.05 -20.41 1.36
C TYR A 150 -9.88 -21.22 0.35
N VAL A 151 -9.23 -22.26 -0.12
CA VAL A 151 -9.69 -23.31 -0.96
C VAL A 151 -10.66 -24.32 -0.25
N ALA A 152 -12.01 -24.31 -0.35
CA ALA A 152 -12.81 -25.45 0.19
C ALA A 152 -12.45 -26.86 -0.42
N GLY A 153 -11.66 -27.71 0.26
CA GLY A 153 -11.22 -29.06 -0.19
C GLY A 153 -9.69 -29.28 -0.14
N GLU A 154 -9.18 -30.43 -0.61
CA GLU A 154 -7.72 -30.62 -0.82
C GLU A 154 -7.26 -29.81 -2.05
N LYS A 155 -6.49 -28.75 -1.82
CA LYS A 155 -6.14 -27.74 -2.82
C LYS A 155 -4.65 -27.58 -3.05
N GLU A 156 -4.01 -28.70 -3.40
CA GLU A 156 -2.66 -28.69 -3.94
C GLU A 156 -2.70 -28.35 -5.44
N TYR A 157 -1.97 -27.32 -5.89
CA TYR A 157 -1.80 -26.97 -7.30
C TYR A 157 -0.34 -26.67 -7.63
N ALA A 158 0.02 -26.74 -8.92
CA ALA A 158 1.40 -26.47 -9.35
C ALA A 158 1.77 -25.01 -9.12
N ALA A 159 3.00 -24.73 -8.65
CA ALA A 159 3.45 -23.35 -8.42
C ALA A 159 3.45 -22.49 -9.70
N GLN A 160 3.45 -23.11 -10.88
CA GLN A 160 3.24 -22.42 -12.16
C GLN A 160 1.92 -21.67 -12.24
N SER A 161 0.86 -22.18 -11.59
CA SER A 161 -0.48 -21.60 -11.63
C SER A 161 -0.68 -20.51 -10.57
N MET A 162 0.37 -20.09 -9.86
CA MET A 162 0.34 -18.94 -8.96
C MET A 162 0.03 -17.63 -9.72
N SER A 163 -0.29 -16.56 -9.00
CA SER A 163 -0.34 -15.21 -9.57
C SER A 163 1.07 -14.74 -9.99
N ASP A 164 1.14 -13.72 -10.85
CA ASP A 164 2.42 -13.13 -11.26
C ASP A 164 3.23 -12.63 -10.06
N GLY A 165 2.59 -11.91 -9.13
CA GLY A 165 3.25 -11.39 -7.93
C GLY A 165 3.79 -12.50 -7.02
N GLU A 166 3.04 -13.59 -6.85
CA GLU A 166 3.50 -14.78 -6.11
C GLU A 166 4.73 -15.42 -6.78
N ARG A 167 4.71 -15.66 -8.10
CA ARG A 167 5.88 -16.21 -8.81
C ARG A 167 7.12 -15.33 -8.67
N VAL A 168 6.92 -14.01 -8.73
CA VAL A 168 7.99 -13.03 -8.54
C VAL A 168 8.55 -13.06 -7.13
N ALA A 169 7.70 -13.03 -6.11
CA ALA A 169 8.13 -13.13 -4.72
C ALA A 169 8.99 -14.36 -4.47
N LEU A 170 8.59 -15.53 -4.99
CA LEU A 170 9.30 -16.79 -4.77
C LEU A 170 10.71 -16.74 -5.37
N TYR A 171 10.83 -16.25 -6.61
CA TYR A 171 12.12 -16.11 -7.27
C TYR A 171 13.01 -15.10 -6.55
N LEU A 172 12.49 -13.92 -6.22
CA LEU A 172 13.25 -12.85 -5.56
C LEU A 172 13.79 -13.32 -4.19
N ALA A 173 12.94 -13.96 -3.39
CA ALA A 173 13.35 -14.52 -2.10
C ALA A 173 14.43 -15.60 -2.28
N GLY A 174 14.29 -16.50 -3.26
CA GLY A 174 15.31 -17.49 -3.59
C GLY A 174 16.65 -16.85 -4.00
N ARG A 175 16.61 -15.78 -4.81
CA ARG A 175 17.82 -15.04 -5.25
C ARG A 175 18.52 -14.37 -4.10
N VAL A 176 17.77 -13.75 -3.19
CA VAL A 176 18.32 -13.10 -2.00
C VAL A 176 18.93 -14.13 -1.06
N LEU A 177 18.28 -15.27 -0.82
CA LEU A 177 18.83 -16.32 0.03
C LEU A 177 20.09 -16.96 -0.56
N ASP A 178 20.17 -17.11 -1.89
CA ASP A 178 21.36 -17.63 -2.59
C ASP A 178 22.53 -16.63 -2.67
N ALA A 179 22.29 -15.34 -2.43
CA ALA A 179 23.33 -14.31 -2.55
C ALA A 179 24.49 -14.54 -1.56
N LYS A 180 25.71 -14.18 -1.94
CA LYS A 180 26.85 -14.20 -1.02
C LYS A 180 26.72 -13.08 0.04
N PRO A 181 27.30 -13.22 1.23
CA PRO A 181 27.40 -12.12 2.19
C PRO A 181 28.04 -10.89 1.52
N GLY A 182 27.53 -9.70 1.79
CA GLY A 182 27.99 -8.46 1.15
C GLY A 182 26.86 -7.50 0.78
N VAL A 183 26.93 -6.91 -0.41
CA VAL A 183 25.93 -5.91 -0.86
C VAL A 183 24.95 -6.56 -1.84
N ILE A 184 23.66 -6.26 -1.70
CA ILE A 184 22.61 -6.62 -2.65
C ILE A 184 21.98 -5.35 -3.20
N VAL A 185 22.06 -5.13 -4.51
CA VAL A 185 21.43 -4.00 -5.19
C VAL A 185 20.12 -4.47 -5.83
N VAL A 186 19.02 -3.80 -5.50
CA VAL A 186 17.66 -4.13 -5.95
C VAL A 186 17.08 -2.95 -6.72
N ASP A 187 16.65 -3.19 -7.96
CA ASP A 187 16.07 -2.17 -8.84
C ASP A 187 14.54 -2.30 -8.91
N GLU A 188 13.84 -1.18 -8.68
CA GLU A 188 12.38 -1.06 -8.65
C GLU A 188 11.69 -2.13 -7.79
N PRO A 189 12.01 -2.20 -6.47
CA PRO A 189 11.50 -3.20 -5.53
C PRO A 189 9.97 -3.29 -5.42
N GLU A 190 9.25 -2.25 -5.85
CA GLU A 190 7.80 -2.08 -5.77
C GLU A 190 7.00 -2.64 -6.97
N VAL A 191 7.61 -2.79 -8.16
CA VAL A 191 6.88 -2.93 -9.44
C VAL A 191 5.98 -4.17 -9.57
N HIS A 192 6.14 -5.19 -8.71
CA HIS A 192 5.39 -6.45 -8.78
C HIS A 192 4.43 -6.69 -7.62
N PHE A 193 4.40 -5.76 -6.68
CA PHE A 193 3.66 -5.93 -5.44
C PHE A 193 2.70 -4.76 -5.26
N HIS A 194 1.59 -5.02 -4.58
CA HIS A 194 0.89 -3.91 -3.93
C HIS A 194 1.84 -3.30 -2.90
N SER A 195 1.82 -1.98 -2.72
CA SER A 195 2.81 -1.22 -1.94
C SER A 195 3.06 -1.82 -0.54
N ARG A 196 2.01 -2.29 0.15
CA ARG A 196 2.14 -2.98 1.44
C ARG A 196 2.89 -4.31 1.37
N LEU A 197 2.61 -5.13 0.37
CA LEU A 197 3.31 -6.41 0.19
C LEU A 197 4.78 -6.15 -0.16
N ALA A 198 5.09 -5.11 -0.94
CA ALA A 198 6.48 -4.73 -1.22
C ALA A 198 7.24 -4.43 0.08
N MET A 199 6.69 -3.60 0.96
CA MET A 199 7.31 -3.24 2.24
C MET A 199 7.56 -4.49 3.10
N GLN A 200 6.52 -5.30 3.32
CA GLN A 200 6.61 -6.50 4.16
C GLN A 200 7.58 -7.55 3.58
N PHE A 201 7.59 -7.70 2.26
CA PHE A 201 8.46 -8.62 1.54
C PHE A 201 9.93 -8.28 1.78
N TRP A 202 10.29 -7.01 1.59
CA TRP A 202 11.68 -6.59 1.75
C TRP A 202 12.11 -6.54 3.22
N ASP A 203 11.23 -6.17 4.18
CA ASP A 203 11.51 -6.28 5.61
C ASP A 203 11.89 -7.71 6.02
N GLU A 204 11.13 -8.68 5.52
CA GLU A 204 11.36 -10.10 5.80
C GLU A 204 12.70 -10.58 5.23
N LEU A 205 13.06 -10.15 4.02
CA LEU A 205 14.31 -10.53 3.38
C LEU A 205 15.54 -9.87 4.01
N GLU A 206 15.44 -8.60 4.41
CA GLU A 206 16.47 -7.91 5.19
C GLU A 206 16.75 -8.65 6.51
N ARG A 207 15.68 -9.08 7.20
CA ARG A 207 15.77 -9.85 8.45
C ARG A 207 16.39 -11.24 8.26
N LEU A 208 16.14 -11.89 7.13
CA LEU A 208 16.69 -13.22 6.83
C LEU A 208 18.16 -13.18 6.43
N ARG A 209 18.65 -12.04 5.94
CA ARG A 209 20.03 -11.85 5.48
C ARG A 209 20.73 -10.69 6.21
N PRO A 210 20.92 -10.76 7.53
CA PRO A 210 21.64 -9.74 8.30
C PRO A 210 23.14 -9.67 7.95
N ASP A 211 23.64 -10.67 7.23
CA ASP A 211 24.98 -10.74 6.64
C ASP A 211 25.08 -10.01 5.28
N CYS A 212 23.97 -9.42 4.81
CA CYS A 212 23.91 -8.59 3.62
C CYS A 212 23.40 -7.18 3.95
N ARG A 213 23.89 -6.20 3.19
CA ARG A 213 23.37 -4.83 3.21
C ARG A 213 22.68 -4.51 1.89
N PHE A 214 21.46 -4.03 1.97
CA PHE A 214 20.62 -3.78 0.80
C PHE A 214 20.82 -2.36 0.26
N VAL A 215 20.81 -2.24 -1.06
CA VAL A 215 20.76 -0.97 -1.78
C VAL A 215 19.53 -0.98 -2.67
N TYR A 216 18.54 -0.16 -2.35
CA TYR A 216 17.31 -0.07 -3.12
C TYR A 216 17.38 1.08 -4.11
N ILE A 217 17.02 0.82 -5.36
CA ILE A 217 16.83 1.84 -6.39
C ILE A 217 15.33 1.97 -6.60
N THR A 218 14.76 3.11 -6.24
CA THR A 218 13.32 3.31 -6.28
C THR A 218 13.00 4.75 -6.61
N HIS A 219 11.81 4.95 -7.15
CA HIS A 219 11.17 6.27 -7.30
C HIS A 219 9.94 6.41 -6.39
N ASP A 220 9.51 5.32 -5.75
CA ASP A 220 8.44 5.27 -4.76
C ASP A 220 8.97 5.83 -3.42
N LEU A 221 8.63 7.09 -3.14
CA LEU A 221 8.97 7.74 -1.88
C LEU A 221 8.40 6.95 -0.68
N PRO A 222 7.10 6.58 -0.62
CA PRO A 222 6.57 5.70 0.43
C PRO A 222 7.39 4.42 0.68
N PHE A 223 7.79 3.69 -0.37
CA PHE A 223 8.65 2.52 -0.23
C PHE A 223 9.99 2.91 0.40
N ALA A 224 10.61 3.98 -0.09
CA ALA A 224 11.87 4.47 0.45
C ALA A 224 11.78 4.86 1.95
N GLN A 225 10.67 5.46 2.39
CA GLN A 225 10.48 5.79 3.82
C GLN A 225 10.24 4.55 4.67
N SER A 226 9.60 3.52 4.12
CA SER A 226 9.30 2.30 4.87
C SER A 226 10.55 1.54 5.32
N ARG A 227 11.69 1.77 4.65
CA ARG A 227 12.96 1.13 5.00
C ARG A 227 13.57 1.84 6.20
N GLN A 228 14.22 1.08 7.08
CA GLN A 228 15.10 1.66 8.11
C GLN A 228 16.44 2.08 7.50
N ALA A 229 16.41 3.03 6.57
CA ALA A 229 17.58 3.39 5.77
C ALA A 229 18.66 4.10 6.60
N SER A 230 19.90 3.97 6.14
CA SER A 230 21.08 4.66 6.65
C SER A 230 21.41 5.95 5.88
N GLY A 231 20.71 6.21 4.78
CA GLY A 231 20.85 7.42 3.97
C GLY A 231 20.12 7.34 2.63
N TYR A 232 19.96 8.50 1.99
CA TYR A 232 19.45 8.66 0.63
C TYR A 232 20.59 9.08 -0.30
N LEU A 233 20.93 8.23 -1.26
CA LEU A 233 21.93 8.51 -2.30
C LEU A 233 21.23 9.14 -3.52
N ILE A 234 21.36 10.45 -3.64
CA ILE A 234 20.69 11.24 -4.68
C ILE A 234 21.48 11.18 -5.99
N VAL A 235 20.81 10.72 -7.06
CA VAL A 235 21.40 10.63 -8.41
C VAL A 235 20.72 11.63 -9.35
N LYS A 236 21.50 12.61 -9.82
CA LYS A 236 21.11 13.62 -10.82
C LYS A 236 22.00 13.53 -12.07
N PRO A 237 21.48 13.85 -13.27
CA PRO A 237 22.30 13.91 -14.49
C PRO A 237 23.44 14.92 -14.37
N GLY A 238 24.67 14.49 -14.68
CA GLY A 238 25.83 15.38 -14.81
C GLY A 238 26.48 15.84 -13.50
N SER A 239 26.04 15.33 -12.35
CA SER A 239 26.65 15.59 -11.04
C SER A 239 27.06 14.29 -10.36
N ASP A 240 28.09 14.35 -9.51
CA ASP A 240 28.44 13.22 -8.66
C ASP A 240 27.31 12.92 -7.64
N PRO A 241 27.07 11.65 -7.32
CA PRO A 241 26.04 11.27 -6.35
C PRO A 241 26.36 11.81 -4.97
N GLN A 242 25.34 12.29 -4.26
CA GLN A 242 25.47 12.80 -2.89
C GLN A 242 24.62 11.99 -1.92
N ILE A 243 25.18 11.69 -0.74
CA ILE A 243 24.44 11.06 0.35
C ILE A 243 23.81 12.15 1.19
N THR A 244 22.49 12.09 1.33
CA THR A 244 21.75 12.85 2.32
C THR A 244 21.43 11.94 3.50
N PRO A 245 21.80 12.32 4.74
CA PRO A 245 21.39 11.62 5.95
C PRO A 245 19.86 11.54 6.08
N VAL A 246 19.35 10.46 6.67
CA VAL A 246 17.90 10.23 6.77
C VAL A 246 17.20 11.29 7.62
N ASP A 247 17.85 11.77 8.68
CA ASP A 247 17.38 12.85 9.55
C ASP A 247 17.23 14.20 8.84
N GLN A 248 17.88 14.36 7.69
CA GLN A 248 17.77 15.57 6.85
C GLN A 248 16.69 15.44 5.77
N GLY A 249 16.15 14.24 5.53
CA GLY A 249 15.16 13.97 4.49
C GLY A 249 15.72 14.07 3.06
N VAL A 250 14.86 13.86 2.06
CA VAL A 250 15.20 14.10 0.66
C VAL A 250 15.08 15.61 0.36
N PRO A 251 16.05 16.23 -0.34
CA PRO A 251 15.96 17.65 -0.67
C PRO A 251 14.67 18.01 -1.43
N PRO A 252 14.03 19.16 -1.15
CA PRO A 252 12.73 19.52 -1.73
C PRO A 252 12.69 19.60 -3.25
N ASP A 253 13.76 20.09 -3.85
CA ASP A 253 13.96 20.13 -5.29
C ASP A 253 13.96 18.72 -5.90
N VAL A 254 14.65 17.78 -5.25
CA VAL A 254 14.75 16.38 -5.70
C VAL A 254 13.40 15.67 -5.58
N ALA A 255 12.72 15.84 -4.45
CA ALA A 255 11.42 15.24 -4.22
C ALA A 255 10.36 15.79 -5.20
N LYS A 256 10.37 17.10 -5.48
CA LYS A 256 9.51 17.71 -6.50
C LYS A 256 9.78 17.12 -7.88
N GLU A 257 11.03 16.90 -8.26
CA GLU A 257 11.37 16.26 -9.54
C GLU A 257 10.95 14.78 -9.61
N ILE A 258 10.99 14.05 -8.49
CA ILE A 258 10.52 12.65 -8.40
C ILE A 258 9.00 12.58 -8.52
N LEU A 259 8.30 13.43 -7.76
CA LEU A 259 6.85 13.55 -7.84
C LEU A 259 6.45 13.99 -9.26
N ALA A 260 7.13 14.98 -9.84
CA ALA A 260 6.91 15.41 -11.22
C ALA A 260 6.98 14.26 -12.24
N ALA A 261 8.00 13.43 -12.08
CA ALA A 261 8.27 12.28 -12.94
C ALA A 261 7.26 11.13 -12.77
N ALA A 262 6.59 11.04 -11.62
CA ALA A 262 5.49 10.13 -11.34
C ALA A 262 4.12 10.66 -11.84
N SER A 263 4.12 11.62 -12.79
CA SER A 263 2.95 12.33 -13.32
C SER A 263 2.28 13.32 -12.36
N PHE A 264 2.96 13.73 -11.29
CA PHE A 264 2.52 14.85 -10.47
C PHE A 264 3.00 16.18 -11.05
N SER A 265 2.41 17.28 -10.61
CA SER A 265 2.83 18.61 -11.06
C SER A 265 4.20 18.96 -10.44
N ILE A 266 5.13 19.46 -11.26
CA ILE A 266 6.48 19.93 -10.85
C ILE A 266 6.42 20.99 -9.72
N TYR A 267 5.29 21.66 -9.60
CA TYR A 267 5.05 22.76 -8.66
C TYR A 267 4.40 22.31 -7.35
N ALA A 268 4.15 21.02 -7.16
CA ALA A 268 3.43 20.55 -5.98
C ALA A 268 4.21 20.89 -4.69
N ASP A 269 3.55 21.58 -3.78
CA ASP A 269 3.99 21.80 -2.39
C ASP A 269 3.07 21.09 -1.40
N THR A 270 1.92 20.59 -1.85
CA THR A 270 0.97 19.83 -1.03
C THR A 270 0.69 18.48 -1.67
N VAL A 271 0.75 17.41 -0.87
CA VAL A 271 0.37 16.05 -1.26
C VAL A 271 -0.89 15.66 -0.50
N VAL A 272 -1.92 15.26 -1.24
CA VAL A 272 -3.18 14.74 -0.69
C VAL A 272 -3.22 13.23 -0.94
N PHE A 273 -3.05 12.44 0.11
CA PHE A 273 -3.23 11.00 0.06
C PHE A 273 -4.72 10.65 0.17
N CYS A 274 -5.22 9.77 -0.68
CA CYS A 274 -6.60 9.30 -0.61
C CYS A 274 -6.69 7.77 -0.73
N GLU A 275 -7.84 7.23 -0.37
CA GLU A 275 -8.13 5.82 -0.55
C GLU A 275 -8.29 5.45 -2.04
N GLY A 276 -8.24 4.15 -2.33
CA GLY A 276 -8.44 3.59 -3.66
C GLY A 276 -7.17 3.47 -4.49
N THR A 277 -7.35 3.46 -5.82
CA THR A 277 -6.32 3.29 -6.84
C THR A 277 -6.40 4.41 -7.88
N GLU A 278 -5.48 4.41 -8.84
CA GLU A 278 -5.46 5.31 -10.01
C GLU A 278 -6.73 5.28 -10.90
N SER A 279 -7.67 4.38 -10.64
CA SER A 279 -8.94 4.29 -11.37
C SER A 279 -10.18 4.46 -10.47
N SER A 280 -9.96 4.78 -9.19
CA SER A 280 -11.03 4.97 -8.20
C SER A 280 -11.84 6.24 -8.46
N VAL A 281 -13.09 6.23 -7.96
CA VAL A 281 -13.96 7.42 -7.99
C VAL A 281 -13.34 8.52 -7.14
N ASP A 282 -12.81 8.15 -5.98
CA ASP A 282 -12.04 8.96 -5.04
C ASP A 282 -11.01 9.83 -5.76
N GLN A 283 -10.05 9.19 -6.41
CA GLN A 283 -8.97 9.89 -7.07
C GLN A 283 -9.49 10.82 -8.17
N ARG A 284 -10.47 10.37 -8.97
CA ARG A 284 -11.06 11.20 -10.05
C ARG A 284 -11.71 12.46 -9.49
N VAL A 285 -12.49 12.33 -8.42
CA VAL A 285 -13.22 13.44 -7.79
C VAL A 285 -12.25 14.37 -7.05
N TYR A 286 -11.34 13.83 -6.22
CA TYR A 286 -10.38 14.65 -5.49
C TYR A 286 -9.43 15.40 -6.42
N ARG A 287 -8.93 14.76 -7.50
CA ARG A 287 -8.07 15.43 -8.49
C ARG A 287 -8.80 16.58 -9.19
N ALA A 288 -10.06 16.38 -9.54
CA ALA A 288 -10.91 17.41 -10.14
C ALA A 288 -11.25 18.53 -9.15
N TYR A 289 -11.49 18.18 -7.89
CA TYR A 289 -11.77 19.14 -6.83
C TYR A 289 -10.55 20.00 -6.53
N TYR A 290 -9.36 19.44 -6.32
CA TYR A 290 -8.20 20.28 -6.05
C TYR A 290 -7.76 21.09 -7.28
N ASN A 291 -7.66 20.45 -8.45
CA ASN A 291 -7.34 21.05 -9.76
C ASN A 291 -6.32 22.23 -9.70
N ASP A 292 -5.30 22.08 -8.87
CA ASP A 292 -4.25 23.07 -8.66
C ASP A 292 -2.90 22.41 -8.96
N ARG A 293 -2.00 23.15 -9.60
CA ARG A 293 -0.65 22.67 -9.91
C ARG A 293 0.25 22.58 -8.67
N SER A 294 -0.11 23.22 -7.57
CA SER A 294 0.57 23.10 -6.27
C SER A 294 0.13 21.88 -5.46
N ILE A 295 -0.89 21.14 -5.91
CA ILE A 295 -1.46 20.01 -5.18
C ILE A 295 -1.34 18.71 -5.98
N ALA A 296 -0.74 17.69 -5.38
CA ALA A 296 -0.67 16.33 -5.93
C ALA A 296 -1.65 15.41 -5.17
N VAL A 297 -2.56 14.75 -5.87
CA VAL A 297 -3.50 13.77 -5.27
C VAL A 297 -3.01 12.35 -5.55
N VAL A 298 -2.75 11.56 -4.50
CA VAL A 298 -2.10 10.25 -4.58
C VAL A 298 -2.99 9.18 -3.94
N PRO A 299 -3.54 8.22 -4.71
CA PRO A 299 -4.26 7.09 -4.14
C PRO A 299 -3.27 6.07 -3.58
N VAL A 300 -3.41 5.69 -2.31
CA VAL A 300 -2.45 4.80 -1.61
C VAL A 300 -3.07 3.48 -1.12
N GLY A 301 -4.32 3.20 -1.49
CA GLY A 301 -5.00 1.96 -1.12
C GLY A 301 -6.02 2.15 0.00
N SER A 302 -5.77 1.60 1.18
CA SER A 302 -6.75 1.59 2.27
C SER A 302 -6.63 2.79 3.22
N CYS A 303 -7.68 3.06 4.01
CA CYS A 303 -7.66 3.99 5.15
C CYS A 303 -6.37 3.89 5.99
N ARG A 304 -5.90 2.66 6.30
CA ARG A 304 -4.65 2.45 7.06
C ARG A 304 -3.41 2.90 6.30
N ASP A 305 -3.40 2.73 4.98
CA ASP A 305 -2.29 3.16 4.14
C ASP A 305 -2.27 4.69 4.02
N VAL A 306 -3.44 5.33 3.91
CA VAL A 306 -3.58 6.80 3.96
C VAL A 306 -3.04 7.36 5.27
N ILE A 307 -3.45 6.81 6.41
CA ILE A 307 -2.97 7.26 7.73
C ILE A 307 -1.45 7.13 7.80
N LYS A 308 -0.90 5.95 7.46
CA LYS A 308 0.54 5.71 7.50
C LYS A 308 1.33 6.62 6.56
N CYS A 309 0.88 6.79 5.32
CA CYS A 309 1.55 7.67 4.36
C CYS A 309 1.49 9.12 4.83
N THR A 310 0.36 9.56 5.39
CA THR A 310 0.19 10.92 5.90
C THR A 310 1.09 11.18 7.11
N GLU A 311 1.12 10.27 8.09
CA GLU A 311 2.01 10.33 9.25
C GLU A 311 3.48 10.31 8.83
N ALA A 312 3.87 9.32 8.02
CA ALA A 312 5.25 9.19 7.56
C ALA A 312 5.70 10.44 6.81
N PHE A 313 4.85 11.05 5.98
CA PHE A 313 5.21 12.25 5.25
C PHE A 313 5.22 13.51 6.14
N SER A 314 4.32 13.59 7.13
CA SER A 314 4.22 14.73 8.05
C SER A 314 5.34 14.74 9.10
N ASP A 315 5.67 13.58 9.67
CA ASP A 315 6.62 13.45 10.78
C ASP A 315 8.07 13.44 10.32
N SER A 316 8.35 12.84 9.16
CA SER A 316 9.72 12.59 8.72
C SER A 316 10.41 13.83 8.14
N GLY A 317 9.66 14.87 7.75
CA GLY A 317 10.21 15.99 7.01
C GLY A 317 10.93 15.57 5.71
N ILE A 318 10.64 14.37 5.18
CA ILE A 318 11.35 13.77 4.03
C ILE A 318 11.31 14.68 2.81
N VAL A 319 10.38 15.63 2.76
CA VAL A 319 10.48 16.75 1.83
C VAL A 319 10.29 18.06 2.61
N GLN A 320 11.38 18.78 2.88
CA GLN A 320 11.30 20.08 3.56
C GLN A 320 10.34 21.04 2.81
N GLY A 321 9.37 21.58 3.53
CA GLY A 321 8.44 22.57 2.97
C GLY A 321 7.31 22.01 2.12
N MET A 322 7.06 20.69 2.12
CA MET A 322 5.83 20.12 1.59
C MET A 322 4.83 19.77 2.70
N LYS A 323 3.54 19.99 2.44
CA LYS A 323 2.42 19.63 3.33
C LYS A 323 1.84 18.29 2.90
N ALA A 324 1.57 17.39 3.85
CA ALA A 324 0.76 16.20 3.60
C ALA A 324 -0.64 16.35 4.21
N ILE A 325 -1.64 15.84 3.49
CA ILE A 325 -3.02 15.73 3.94
C ILE A 325 -3.51 14.34 3.57
N GLY A 326 -4.04 13.58 4.52
CA GLY A 326 -4.75 12.34 4.26
C GLY A 326 -6.24 12.60 4.18
N ILE A 327 -6.95 12.01 3.23
CA ILE A 327 -8.41 11.97 3.21
C ILE A 327 -8.84 10.52 3.33
N VAL A 328 -9.59 10.21 4.40
CA VAL A 328 -10.11 8.88 4.67
C VAL A 328 -11.64 8.87 4.71
N ASP A 329 -12.21 7.78 4.23
CA ASP A 329 -13.64 7.51 4.35
C ASP A 329 -13.98 7.24 5.83
N ARG A 330 -15.16 7.70 6.26
CA ARG A 330 -15.65 7.43 7.61
C ARG A 330 -15.94 5.95 7.82
N ASP A 331 -16.49 5.33 6.78
CA ASP A 331 -16.82 3.91 6.76
C ASP A 331 -17.63 3.49 8.01
N TYR A 332 -17.42 2.26 8.50
CA TYR A 332 -18.02 1.76 9.73
C TYR A 332 -17.17 2.05 10.97
N TRP A 333 -16.24 3.00 10.93
CA TRP A 333 -15.37 3.29 12.07
C TRP A 333 -16.12 4.05 13.17
N PRO A 334 -15.82 3.76 14.45
CA PRO A 334 -16.41 4.51 15.57
C PRO A 334 -15.79 5.91 15.66
N ASP A 335 -16.58 6.89 16.12
CA ASP A 335 -16.11 8.28 16.27
C ASP A 335 -14.85 8.37 17.15
N ALA A 336 -14.78 7.61 18.24
CA ALA A 336 -13.58 7.58 19.09
C ALA A 336 -12.29 7.15 18.36
N PHE A 337 -12.38 6.30 17.32
CA PHE A 337 -11.22 5.97 16.49
C PHE A 337 -10.89 7.11 15.54
N LEU A 338 -11.90 7.66 14.89
CA LEU A 338 -11.74 8.76 13.92
C LEU A 338 -11.18 10.02 14.58
N ASP A 339 -11.63 10.34 15.80
CA ASP A 339 -11.16 11.46 16.63
C ASP A 339 -9.72 11.24 17.15
N SER A 340 -9.21 10.01 17.11
CA SER A 340 -7.83 9.68 17.51
C SER A 340 -6.81 9.80 16.39
N LEU A 341 -7.27 10.04 15.15
CA LEU A 341 -6.40 10.17 14.00
C LEU A 341 -5.57 11.47 14.05
N PRO A 342 -4.40 11.50 13.41
CA PRO A 342 -3.57 12.70 13.33
C PRO A 342 -4.29 13.89 12.69
N GLU A 343 -3.93 15.12 13.07
CA GLU A 343 -4.53 16.35 12.53
C GLU A 343 -4.40 16.48 11.00
N ALA A 344 -3.33 15.92 10.42
CA ALA A 344 -3.12 15.89 8.98
C ALA A 344 -4.06 14.91 8.23
N VAL A 345 -4.77 14.03 8.95
CA VAL A 345 -5.74 13.08 8.39
C VAL A 345 -7.15 13.64 8.56
N HIS A 346 -7.75 14.02 7.45
CA HIS A 346 -9.12 14.48 7.35
C HIS A 346 -10.08 13.31 7.11
N VAL A 347 -11.05 13.15 8.02
CA VAL A 347 -12.12 12.16 7.88
C VAL A 347 -13.31 12.82 7.20
N LEU A 348 -13.84 12.19 6.15
CA LEU A 348 -15.07 12.70 5.54
C LEU A 348 -16.23 12.70 6.55
N PRO A 349 -17.04 13.76 6.64
CA PRO A 349 -18.16 13.79 7.59
C PRO A 349 -19.37 12.96 7.10
N VAL A 350 -19.25 12.32 5.93
CA VAL A 350 -20.17 11.34 5.32
C VAL A 350 -19.53 9.95 5.28
N HIS A 351 -20.30 8.90 4.97
CA HIS A 351 -19.80 7.52 5.00
C HIS A 351 -18.58 7.30 4.07
N GLU A 352 -18.67 7.76 2.82
CA GLU A 352 -17.63 7.63 1.78
C GLU A 352 -17.87 8.68 0.68
N ILE A 353 -16.94 8.82 -0.26
CA ILE A 353 -17.06 9.81 -1.35
C ILE A 353 -18.36 9.64 -2.17
N GLU A 354 -18.84 8.42 -2.41
CA GLU A 354 -20.11 8.19 -3.11
C GLU A 354 -21.31 8.73 -2.33
N SER A 355 -21.24 8.75 -0.99
CA SER A 355 -22.28 9.39 -0.16
C SER A 355 -22.25 10.90 -0.29
N LEU A 356 -21.07 11.52 -0.41
CA LEU A 356 -20.97 12.97 -0.69
C LEU A 356 -21.56 13.31 -2.06
N LEU A 357 -21.30 12.47 -3.07
CA LEU A 357 -21.89 12.62 -4.40
C LEU A 357 -23.42 12.47 -4.40
N CYS A 358 -23.99 11.91 -3.33
CA CYS A 358 -25.44 11.85 -3.11
C CYS A 358 -25.98 12.99 -2.25
N HIS A 359 -25.15 13.92 -1.77
CA HIS A 359 -25.59 15.02 -0.92
C HIS A 359 -26.60 15.92 -1.65
N ARG A 360 -27.61 16.42 -0.92
CA ARG A 360 -28.71 17.24 -1.45
C ARG A 360 -28.22 18.40 -2.33
N GLY A 361 -27.15 19.08 -1.92
CA GLY A 361 -26.61 20.24 -2.62
C GLY A 361 -26.01 19.85 -3.98
N ILE A 362 -25.29 18.72 -4.04
CA ILE A 362 -24.73 18.19 -5.29
C ILE A 362 -25.87 17.77 -6.22
N PHE A 363 -26.86 17.05 -5.68
CA PHE A 363 -28.03 16.62 -6.45
C PHE A 363 -28.78 17.80 -7.06
N PHE A 364 -29.08 18.85 -6.28
CA PHE A 364 -29.79 20.03 -6.77
C PHE A 364 -28.97 20.79 -7.81
N ALA A 365 -27.66 20.96 -7.59
CA ALA A 365 -26.78 21.60 -8.56
C ALA A 365 -26.79 20.89 -9.92
N VAL A 366 -26.67 19.55 -9.92
CA VAL A 366 -26.72 18.76 -11.15
C VAL A 366 -28.13 18.76 -11.76
N SER A 367 -29.17 18.59 -10.94
CA SER A 367 -30.57 18.56 -11.40
C SER A 367 -30.97 19.85 -12.12
N GLU A 368 -30.59 21.00 -11.56
CA GLU A 368 -30.81 22.30 -12.16
C GLU A 368 -30.00 22.48 -13.45
N HIS A 369 -28.76 22.01 -13.49
CA HIS A 369 -27.95 22.03 -14.71
C HIS A 369 -28.58 21.23 -15.86
N LEU A 370 -29.28 20.14 -15.53
CA LEU A 370 -30.06 19.35 -16.50
C LEU A 370 -31.38 20.01 -16.92
N GLY A 371 -31.71 21.20 -16.39
CA GLY A 371 -32.90 21.97 -16.72
C GLY A 371 -34.14 21.61 -15.90
N ASN A 372 -34.00 20.87 -14.80
CA ASN A 372 -35.13 20.59 -13.92
C ASN A 372 -35.49 21.82 -13.07
N GLN A 373 -36.78 21.99 -12.80
CA GLN A 373 -37.25 23.00 -11.85
C GLN A 373 -37.04 22.54 -10.41
N GLU A 374 -36.83 23.49 -9.50
CA GLU A 374 -36.50 23.24 -8.09
C GLU A 374 -37.51 22.29 -7.40
N GLU A 375 -38.81 22.47 -7.64
CA GLU A 375 -39.87 21.64 -7.06
C GLU A 375 -39.81 20.19 -7.56
N VAL A 376 -39.44 19.99 -8.82
CA VAL A 376 -39.21 18.65 -9.39
C VAL A 376 -37.97 18.03 -8.75
N SER A 377 -36.89 18.80 -8.61
CA SER A 377 -35.65 18.33 -7.96
C SER A 377 -35.89 17.94 -6.51
N LYS A 378 -36.64 18.74 -5.73
CA LYS A 378 -37.00 18.42 -4.34
C LYS A 378 -37.78 17.11 -4.26
N GLU A 379 -38.76 16.90 -5.13
CA GLU A 379 -39.56 15.68 -5.14
C GLU A 379 -38.72 14.46 -5.54
N LEU A 380 -37.91 14.56 -6.58
CA LEU A 380 -37.02 13.46 -7.01
C LEU A 380 -36.01 13.08 -5.91
N TYR A 381 -35.47 14.06 -5.19
CA TYR A 381 -34.55 13.80 -4.08
C TYR A 381 -35.28 13.14 -2.90
N ARG A 382 -36.49 13.59 -2.56
CA ARG A 382 -37.33 13.00 -1.52
C ARG A 382 -37.70 11.55 -1.84
N GLU A 383 -38.07 11.26 -3.08
CA GLU A 383 -38.29 9.89 -3.56
C GLU A 383 -37.02 9.05 -3.46
N PHE A 384 -35.87 9.60 -3.88
CA PHE A 384 -34.57 8.94 -3.75
C PHE A 384 -34.29 8.54 -2.29
N LEU A 385 -34.45 9.45 -1.33
CA LEU A 385 -34.18 9.17 0.08
C LEU A 385 -35.05 8.02 0.61
N ASN A 386 -36.35 8.05 0.30
CA ASN A 386 -37.29 7.00 0.71
C ASN A 386 -36.93 5.64 0.10
N GLU A 387 -36.65 5.61 -1.19
CA GLU A 387 -36.28 4.36 -1.87
C GLU A 387 -34.88 3.86 -1.46
N ALA A 388 -33.93 4.76 -1.16
CA ALA A 388 -32.62 4.42 -0.66
C ALA A 388 -32.71 3.80 0.74
N ALA A 389 -33.45 4.44 1.65
CA ALA A 389 -33.71 3.91 3.00
C ALA A 389 -34.41 2.54 2.95
N ALA A 390 -35.38 2.37 2.05
CA ALA A 390 -36.11 1.12 1.88
C ALA A 390 -35.24 -0.07 1.43
N GLN A 391 -34.05 0.17 0.84
CA GLN A 391 -33.12 -0.91 0.52
C GLN A 391 -32.51 -1.55 1.77
N PHE A 392 -32.37 -0.79 2.87
CA PHE A 392 -31.75 -1.26 4.11
C PHE A 392 -32.76 -2.00 4.99
N THR A 393 -33.18 -3.17 4.53
CA THR A 393 -34.05 -4.09 5.27
C THR A 393 -33.43 -5.48 5.38
N GLY A 394 -33.91 -6.28 6.35
CA GLY A 394 -33.47 -7.66 6.56
C GLY A 394 -31.96 -7.83 6.61
N ASN A 395 -31.42 -8.69 5.73
CA ASN A 395 -30.01 -9.03 5.71
C ASN A 395 -29.08 -7.84 5.42
N LEU A 396 -29.48 -6.89 4.57
CA LEU A 396 -28.61 -5.75 4.23
C LEU A 396 -28.45 -4.82 5.43
N LYS A 397 -29.55 -4.55 6.15
CA LYS A 397 -29.54 -3.79 7.40
C LYS A 397 -28.68 -4.47 8.46
N ASN A 398 -28.89 -5.77 8.67
CA ASN A 398 -28.12 -6.56 9.65
C ASN A 398 -26.63 -6.60 9.30
N LYS A 399 -26.29 -6.60 8.01
CA LYS A 399 -24.90 -6.47 7.56
C LYS A 399 -24.29 -5.13 8.01
N GLN A 400 -25.00 -4.01 7.87
CA GLN A 400 -24.49 -2.69 8.30
C GLN A 400 -24.22 -2.67 9.80
N VAL A 401 -25.19 -3.14 10.59
CA VAL A 401 -25.04 -3.27 12.05
C VAL A 401 -23.83 -4.15 12.38
N SER A 402 -23.67 -5.28 11.70
CA SER A 402 -22.57 -6.22 11.95
C SER A 402 -21.19 -5.61 11.66
N GLU A 403 -21.02 -4.87 10.56
CA GLU A 403 -19.73 -4.23 10.26
C GLU A 403 -19.37 -3.15 11.28
N ARG A 404 -20.34 -2.32 11.69
CA ARG A 404 -20.15 -1.31 12.75
C ARG A 404 -19.81 -1.96 14.09
N PHE A 405 -20.54 -3.02 14.45
CA PHE A 405 -20.30 -3.80 15.66
C PHE A 405 -18.88 -4.38 15.69
N LYS A 406 -18.42 -4.99 14.58
CA LYS A 406 -17.06 -5.55 14.47
C LYS A 406 -15.99 -4.49 14.74
N ASN A 407 -16.11 -3.34 14.09
CA ASN A 407 -15.12 -2.26 14.24
C ASN A 407 -15.10 -1.68 15.64
N ARG A 408 -16.27 -1.52 16.28
CA ARG A 408 -16.35 -1.03 17.66
C ARG A 408 -15.84 -2.05 18.68
N CYS A 409 -16.01 -3.35 18.42
CA CYS A 409 -15.43 -4.41 19.27
C CYS A 409 -13.92 -4.56 19.09
N ALA A 410 -13.38 -4.27 17.91
CA ALA A 410 -11.97 -4.49 17.60
C ALA A 410 -11.03 -3.76 18.57
N ASP A 411 -11.34 -2.52 18.96
CA ASP A 411 -10.54 -1.76 19.94
C ASP A 411 -10.55 -2.43 21.33
N GLN A 412 -11.72 -2.81 21.82
CA GLN A 412 -11.83 -3.48 23.13
C GLN A 412 -11.11 -4.84 23.14
N PHE A 413 -11.20 -5.57 22.04
CA PHE A 413 -10.50 -6.83 21.87
C PHE A 413 -8.98 -6.64 21.85
N ASN A 414 -8.48 -5.63 21.13
CA ASN A 414 -7.05 -5.31 21.11
C ASN A 414 -6.55 -4.88 22.49
N ARG A 415 -7.34 -4.13 23.26
CA ARG A 415 -6.99 -3.78 24.66
C ARG A 415 -6.92 -5.01 25.55
N ALA A 416 -7.88 -5.93 25.42
CA ALA A 416 -7.86 -7.19 26.15
C ALA A 416 -6.60 -8.03 25.83
N LEU A 417 -6.24 -8.13 24.55
CA LEU A 417 -5.02 -8.83 24.12
C LEU A 417 -3.75 -8.16 24.66
N ASN A 418 -3.66 -6.83 24.63
CA ASN A 418 -2.50 -6.09 25.14
C ASN A 418 -2.39 -6.14 26.67
N ALA A 419 -3.46 -6.51 27.38
CA ALA A 419 -3.48 -6.66 28.83
C ALA A 419 -2.98 -8.04 29.30
N LEU A 420 -2.82 -9.01 28.40
CA LEU A 420 -2.31 -10.35 28.71
C LEU A 420 -0.85 -10.27 29.18
N ARG A 421 -0.58 -10.81 30.38
CA ARG A 421 0.74 -10.73 31.02
C ARG A 421 1.10 -12.05 31.69
N VAL A 422 2.36 -12.45 31.52
CA VAL A 422 2.96 -13.51 32.32
C VAL A 422 3.01 -13.05 33.77
N GLN A 423 2.48 -13.89 34.66
CA GLN A 423 2.42 -13.65 36.09
C GLN A 423 3.40 -14.56 36.84
N GLU A 424 3.48 -14.40 38.17
CA GLU A 424 4.40 -15.11 39.06
C GLU A 424 4.27 -16.64 39.02
N SER A 425 3.15 -17.18 38.53
CA SER A 425 2.93 -18.62 38.34
C SER A 425 2.09 -18.92 37.12
N ASP A 426 2.13 -20.18 36.66
CA ASP A 426 1.29 -20.68 35.56
C ASP A 426 -0.20 -20.51 35.86
N ALA A 427 -0.61 -20.78 37.10
CA ALA A 427 -1.99 -20.61 37.54
C ALA A 427 -2.43 -19.14 37.49
N ALA A 428 -1.58 -18.23 37.96
CA ALA A 428 -1.86 -16.79 37.92
C ALA A 428 -1.86 -16.25 36.48
N THR A 429 -1.00 -16.76 35.60
CA THR A 429 -0.95 -16.38 34.19
C THR A 429 -2.23 -16.81 33.47
N ARG A 430 -2.67 -18.05 33.71
CA ARG A 430 -3.94 -18.56 33.19
C ARG A 430 -5.13 -17.71 33.66
N GLN A 431 -5.19 -17.39 34.96
CA GLN A 431 -6.26 -16.56 35.52
C GLN A 431 -6.26 -15.16 34.89
N ASN A 432 -5.10 -14.51 34.74
CA ASN A 432 -5.00 -13.22 34.07
C ASN A 432 -5.57 -13.30 32.65
N HIS A 433 -5.19 -14.31 31.86
CA HIS A 433 -5.69 -14.45 30.49
C HIS A 433 -7.21 -14.69 30.43
N GLU A 434 -7.74 -15.54 31.30
CA GLU A 434 -9.20 -15.79 31.40
C GLU A 434 -9.97 -14.53 31.80
N GLU A 435 -9.41 -13.71 32.71
CA GLU A 435 -10.03 -12.46 33.17
C GLU A 435 -9.98 -11.34 32.12
N GLU A 436 -8.84 -11.12 31.45
CA GLU A 436 -8.71 -10.04 30.45
C GLU A 436 -9.51 -10.34 29.18
N LEU A 437 -9.64 -11.60 28.78
CA LEU A 437 -10.45 -12.00 27.62
C LEU A 437 -11.95 -12.05 27.93
N ASN A 438 -12.37 -11.89 29.20
CA ASN A 438 -13.78 -11.96 29.58
C ASN A 438 -14.55 -10.73 29.07
N PRO A 439 -15.54 -10.89 28.16
CA PRO A 439 -16.32 -9.76 27.64
C PRO A 439 -17.12 -9.00 28.70
N SER A 440 -17.34 -9.60 29.87
CA SER A 440 -18.02 -8.95 31.00
C SER A 440 -17.16 -7.86 31.66
N LYS A 441 -15.85 -7.87 31.41
CA LYS A 441 -14.89 -6.86 31.92
C LYS A 441 -14.69 -5.71 30.94
N TRP A 442 -15.26 -5.80 29.74
CA TRP A 442 -15.13 -4.77 28.72
C TRP A 442 -15.81 -3.48 29.16
N ALA A 443 -15.26 -2.34 28.75
CA ALA A 443 -15.78 -1.02 29.13
C ALA A 443 -17.22 -0.82 28.64
N THR A 444 -17.57 -1.43 27.50
CA THR A 444 -18.95 -1.56 27.03
C THR A 444 -19.21 -3.01 26.67
N PRO A 445 -20.18 -3.68 27.32
CA PRO A 445 -20.57 -5.05 27.00
C PRO A 445 -20.96 -5.21 25.52
N PRO A 446 -20.65 -6.35 24.88
CA PRO A 446 -21.00 -6.57 23.48
C PRO A 446 -22.50 -6.42 23.17
N GLN A 447 -23.39 -6.78 24.10
CA GLN A 447 -24.83 -6.63 23.92
C GLN A 447 -25.21 -5.14 23.77
N ASP A 448 -24.71 -4.29 24.66
CA ASP A 448 -24.96 -2.85 24.62
C ASP A 448 -24.39 -2.19 23.35
N ILE A 449 -23.24 -2.69 22.86
CA ILE A 449 -22.68 -2.24 21.57
C ILE A 449 -23.63 -2.61 20.43
N MET A 450 -24.11 -3.85 20.40
CA MET A 450 -25.03 -4.32 19.36
C MET A 450 -26.30 -3.47 19.35
N ASP A 451 -26.92 -3.25 20.51
CA ASP A 451 -28.15 -2.47 20.65
C ASP A 451 -27.94 -1.00 20.24
N ALA A 452 -26.78 -0.41 20.57
CA ALA A 452 -26.43 0.94 20.15
C ALA A 452 -26.24 1.03 18.62
N GLU A 453 -25.52 0.10 17.99
CA GLU A 453 -25.32 0.10 16.54
C GLU A 453 -26.62 -0.20 15.78
N MET A 454 -27.49 -1.05 16.32
CA MET A 454 -28.84 -1.24 15.81
C MET A 454 -29.62 0.09 15.84
N THR A 455 -29.61 0.79 16.97
CA THR A 455 -30.29 2.08 17.12
C THR A 455 -29.80 3.12 16.11
N ILE A 456 -28.48 3.20 15.88
CA ILE A 456 -27.88 4.12 14.90
C ILE A 456 -28.34 3.80 13.47
N VAL A 457 -28.34 2.53 13.09
CA VAL A 457 -28.78 2.10 11.75
C VAL A 457 -30.29 2.31 11.59
N ASP A 458 -31.08 2.02 12.62
CA ASP A 458 -32.54 2.22 12.63
C ASP A 458 -32.90 3.70 12.47
N LEU A 459 -32.16 4.57 13.15
CA LEU A 459 -32.32 6.02 13.00
C LEU A 459 -31.96 6.47 11.58
N ALA A 460 -30.90 5.92 10.99
CA ALA A 460 -30.51 6.23 9.62
C ALA A 460 -31.53 5.80 8.55
N VAL A 461 -32.26 4.71 8.81
CA VAL A 461 -33.35 4.25 7.92
C VAL A 461 -34.64 5.02 8.15
N SER A 462 -34.96 5.38 9.40
CA SER A 462 -36.21 6.08 9.73
C SER A 462 -36.18 7.58 9.50
N SER A 463 -35.00 8.21 9.55
CA SER A 463 -34.79 9.63 9.33
C SER A 463 -33.68 9.87 8.28
N PRO A 464 -33.91 9.48 7.00
CA PRO A 464 -32.86 9.45 5.99
C PRO A 464 -32.30 10.82 5.62
N ASP A 465 -33.08 11.90 5.75
CA ASP A 465 -32.62 13.27 5.49
C ASP A 465 -31.43 13.69 6.36
N GLU A 466 -31.36 13.21 7.60
CA GLU A 466 -30.34 13.62 8.58
C GLU A 466 -29.13 12.67 8.61
N HIS A 467 -29.37 11.38 8.37
CA HIS A 467 -28.40 10.35 8.77
C HIS A 467 -27.97 9.41 7.64
N LEU A 468 -28.73 9.31 6.54
CA LEU A 468 -28.48 8.31 5.49
C LEU A 468 -27.06 8.40 4.94
N ILE A 469 -26.64 9.60 4.51
CA ILE A 469 -25.34 9.80 3.86
C ILE A 469 -24.16 9.66 4.82
N ARG A 470 -24.38 9.84 6.13
CA ARG A 470 -23.33 9.73 7.15
C ARG A 470 -23.15 8.29 7.64
N ILE A 471 -24.25 7.54 7.76
CA ILE A 471 -24.28 6.25 8.45
C ILE A 471 -24.34 5.07 7.49
N LEU A 472 -24.92 5.23 6.30
CA LEU A 472 -25.19 4.14 5.36
C LEU A 472 -24.37 4.31 4.07
N PRO A 473 -23.80 3.21 3.53
CA PRO A 473 -22.84 3.26 2.43
C PRO A 473 -23.47 3.72 1.10
N GLY A 474 -22.94 4.81 0.55
CA GLY A 474 -23.33 5.41 -0.72
C GLY A 474 -23.28 4.45 -1.90
N LYS A 475 -22.31 3.54 -1.92
CA LYS A 475 -22.13 2.50 -2.95
C LYS A 475 -23.39 1.65 -3.17
N VAL A 476 -24.25 1.51 -2.16
CA VAL A 476 -25.53 0.79 -2.27
C VAL A 476 -26.56 1.59 -3.05
N TYR A 477 -26.77 2.88 -2.71
CA TYR A 477 -27.91 3.66 -3.20
C TYR A 477 -27.57 4.73 -4.25
N TRP A 478 -26.32 5.10 -4.47
CA TRP A 478 -25.95 6.18 -5.40
C TRP A 478 -26.43 5.95 -6.83
N SER A 479 -26.47 4.69 -7.27
CA SER A 479 -27.03 4.33 -8.58
C SER A 479 -28.53 4.62 -8.71
N LEU A 480 -29.25 4.71 -7.60
CA LEU A 480 -30.65 5.13 -7.56
C LEU A 480 -30.76 6.63 -7.83
N LEU A 481 -29.96 7.43 -7.13
CA LEU A 481 -29.90 8.88 -7.31
C LEU A 481 -29.58 9.26 -8.75
N ILE A 482 -28.57 8.61 -9.33
CA ILE A 482 -28.14 8.85 -10.71
C ILE A 482 -29.27 8.51 -11.71
N ARG A 483 -30.05 7.45 -11.45
CA ARG A 483 -31.23 7.10 -12.27
C ARG A 483 -32.35 8.14 -12.15
N LYS A 484 -32.56 8.75 -10.99
CA LYS A 484 -33.55 9.85 -10.83
C LYS A 484 -33.20 11.07 -11.69
N LEU A 485 -31.92 11.27 -11.99
CA LEU A 485 -31.44 12.31 -12.91
C LEU A 485 -31.39 11.88 -14.38
N GLY A 486 -31.74 10.62 -14.70
CA GLY A 486 -31.71 10.10 -16.07
C GLY A 486 -30.29 9.93 -16.64
N LEU A 487 -29.27 9.84 -15.78
CA LEU A 487 -27.87 9.73 -16.18
C LEU A 487 -27.33 8.30 -16.03
N SER A 488 -26.20 8.02 -16.68
CA SER A 488 -25.35 6.87 -16.35
C SER A 488 -24.34 7.25 -15.26
N ARG A 489 -23.72 6.25 -14.62
CA ARG A 489 -22.68 6.50 -13.60
C ARG A 489 -21.51 7.32 -14.16
N ASP A 490 -21.01 6.93 -15.34
CA ASP A 490 -19.90 7.63 -15.98
C ASP A 490 -20.29 9.05 -16.40
N ALA A 491 -21.52 9.26 -16.86
CA ALA A 491 -22.01 10.60 -17.23
C ALA A 491 -22.16 11.50 -16.00
N TYR A 492 -22.65 10.98 -14.88
CA TYR A 492 -22.78 11.75 -13.64
C TYR A 492 -21.41 12.16 -13.06
N ILE A 493 -20.49 11.20 -12.93
CA ILE A 493 -19.13 11.48 -12.44
C ILE A 493 -18.39 12.38 -13.43
N GLY A 494 -18.50 12.10 -14.74
CA GLY A 494 -17.90 12.91 -15.79
C GLY A 494 -18.36 14.35 -15.73
N LEU A 495 -19.67 14.60 -15.63
CA LEU A 495 -20.23 15.94 -15.52
C LEU A 495 -19.70 16.70 -14.28
N ILE A 496 -19.64 16.04 -13.12
CA ILE A 496 -19.11 16.66 -11.89
C ILE A 496 -17.63 16.98 -12.05
N VAL A 497 -16.82 16.04 -12.55
CA VAL A 497 -15.39 16.21 -12.78
C VAL A 497 -15.12 17.34 -13.79
N ASP A 498 -15.81 17.31 -14.92
CA ASP A 498 -15.66 18.31 -15.98
C ASP A 498 -16.08 19.70 -15.49
N ALA A 499 -17.12 19.79 -14.66
CA ALA A 499 -17.53 21.04 -14.04
C ALA A 499 -16.49 21.55 -13.03
N LEU A 500 -15.95 20.69 -12.17
CA LEU A 500 -14.94 21.08 -11.17
C LEU A 500 -13.64 21.61 -11.80
N VAL A 501 -13.28 21.09 -12.99
CA VAL A 501 -12.08 21.49 -13.75
C VAL A 501 -12.36 22.67 -14.70
N ALA A 502 -13.63 23.01 -14.94
CA ALA A 502 -14.02 24.04 -15.88
C ALA A 502 -13.48 25.43 -15.51
N ASN A 503 -13.06 26.20 -16.52
CA ASN A 503 -12.69 27.60 -16.35
C ASN A 503 -13.94 28.51 -16.29
N ASP A 504 -13.76 29.76 -15.85
CA ASP A 504 -14.86 30.73 -15.65
C ASP A 504 -15.67 31.01 -16.94
N SER A 505 -15.03 30.89 -18.10
CA SER A 505 -15.66 31.06 -19.41
C SER A 505 -16.43 29.83 -19.91
N SER A 506 -16.40 28.72 -19.16
CA SER A 506 -17.09 27.48 -19.53
C SER A 506 -18.59 27.58 -19.27
N PRO A 507 -19.44 26.93 -20.09
CA PRO A 507 -20.86 26.72 -19.78
C PRO A 507 -21.09 26.02 -18.42
N LEU A 508 -20.09 25.31 -17.91
CA LEU A 508 -20.16 24.61 -16.61
C LEU A 508 -19.80 25.50 -15.41
N SER A 509 -19.45 26.78 -15.61
CA SER A 509 -18.99 27.65 -14.51
C SER A 509 -20.02 27.84 -13.40
N SER A 510 -21.31 27.92 -13.75
CA SER A 510 -22.42 27.98 -12.78
C SER A 510 -22.53 26.70 -11.96
N LEU A 511 -22.46 25.54 -12.63
CA LEU A 511 -22.47 24.23 -11.95
C LEU A 511 -21.24 24.09 -11.04
N ARG A 512 -20.06 24.49 -11.52
CA ARG A 512 -18.81 24.49 -10.74
C ARG A 512 -18.95 25.28 -9.44
N GLY A 513 -19.51 26.49 -9.49
CA GLY A 513 -19.70 27.34 -8.31
C GLY A 513 -20.54 26.67 -7.24
N LYS A 514 -21.67 26.06 -7.63
CA LYS A 514 -22.56 25.34 -6.71
C LYS A 514 -21.95 24.05 -6.16
N LEU A 515 -21.21 23.31 -7.00
CA LEU A 515 -20.49 22.13 -6.55
C LEU A 515 -19.40 22.49 -5.52
N ARG A 516 -18.64 23.55 -5.78
CA ARG A 516 -17.61 24.07 -4.85
C ARG A 516 -18.22 24.49 -3.52
N GLU A 517 -19.28 25.30 -3.55
CA GLU A 517 -20.00 25.75 -2.34
C GLU A 517 -20.36 24.59 -1.42
N VAL A 518 -20.83 23.48 -2.00
CA VAL A 518 -21.17 22.28 -1.23
C VAL A 518 -19.92 21.51 -0.81
N MET A 519 -18.98 21.23 -1.72
CA MET A 519 -17.83 20.36 -1.42
C MET A 519 -16.82 20.99 -0.46
N ASP A 520 -16.70 22.32 -0.45
CA ASP A 520 -15.79 23.05 0.44
C ASP A 520 -16.17 22.87 1.94
N GLU A 521 -17.42 22.49 2.25
CA GLU A 521 -17.85 22.14 3.60
C GLU A 521 -17.34 20.75 4.06
N PHE A 522 -16.95 19.89 3.13
CA PHE A 522 -16.60 18.49 3.38
C PHE A 522 -15.12 18.18 3.17
N MET A 523 -14.40 19.02 2.41
CA MET A 523 -13.00 18.81 2.05
C MET A 523 -12.07 19.69 2.89
N PRO A 524 -10.84 19.23 3.18
CA PRO A 524 -9.89 20.04 3.91
C PRO A 524 -9.39 21.21 3.05
N ALA A 525 -9.35 22.41 3.63
CA ALA A 525 -8.81 23.57 2.95
C ALA A 525 -7.30 23.40 2.69
N CYS A 526 -6.92 23.35 1.42
CA CYS A 526 -5.54 23.59 1.01
C CYS A 526 -5.42 25.09 0.77
N GLN A 527 -4.58 25.79 1.54
CA GLN A 527 -4.35 27.23 1.31
C GLN A 527 -3.92 27.42 -0.15
N GLN A 528 -4.74 28.12 -0.94
CA GLN A 528 -4.35 28.56 -2.27
C GLN A 528 -3.19 29.52 -2.08
N GLY A 529 -1.99 29.13 -2.53
CA GLY A 529 -0.85 30.03 -2.57
C GLY A 529 -1.26 31.29 -3.31
N ALA A 530 -1.21 32.43 -2.62
CA ALA A 530 -1.50 33.74 -3.20
C ALA A 530 -0.77 33.84 -4.55
N SER A 531 -1.51 34.07 -5.62
CA SER A 531 -0.96 34.46 -6.91
C SER A 531 -0.04 35.65 -6.67
N ALA A 532 1.27 35.41 -6.69
CA ALA A 532 2.25 36.47 -6.71
C ALA A 532 2.11 37.15 -8.08
N ASP A 533 1.26 38.16 -8.16
CA ASP A 533 1.26 39.09 -9.29
C ASP A 533 2.69 39.65 -9.42
N PRO A 534 3.30 39.60 -10.62
CA PRO A 534 4.59 40.21 -10.82
C PRO A 534 4.48 41.71 -10.52
N PRO A 535 5.45 42.32 -9.81
CA PRO A 535 5.38 43.72 -9.49
C PRO A 535 5.31 44.51 -10.80
N SER A 536 4.26 45.33 -10.90
CA SER A 536 4.12 46.34 -11.93
C SER A 536 5.39 47.18 -11.95
N ALA A 537 6.13 47.12 -13.06
CA ALA A 537 7.23 48.02 -13.32
C ALA A 537 6.65 49.45 -13.49
N GLY A 538 6.59 50.19 -12.39
CA GLY A 538 6.39 51.63 -12.37
C GLY A 538 7.68 52.30 -11.92
N GLY A 539 8.30 53.08 -12.82
CA GLY A 539 9.52 53.84 -12.59
C GLY A 539 10.40 53.90 -13.82
#